data_AF-A0A392UE31-F1
#
_entry.id   AF-A0A392UE31-F1
#
_cell.length_a   1.000
_cell.length_b   1.000
_cell.length_c   1.000
_cell.angle_alpha   90.00
_cell.angle_beta   90.00
_cell.angle_gamma   90.00
#
_symmetry.space_group_name_H-M   'P 1'
#
loop_
_entity.id
_entity.type
_entity.pdbx_description
1 polymer ?
#
loop_
_entity_poly.entity_id
_entity_poly.type
_entity_poly.pdbx_seq_one_letter_code
_entity_poly.pdbx_strand_id
1 'polypeptide(L)' 'WDHPKIKDANGVDTAELKPEKEWTTVEDSLSIGNSKALNAIFNGVDQNMFRLIKKRTSAKDAWEILKTTQE' A
#
# COMPACT_ATOMS: atom_id res chain seq x y z
N TRP A 1 0.75 -4.42 2.32
CA TRP A 1 -0.63 -4.34 2.82
C TRP A 1 -1.53 -4.53 1.63
N ASP A 2 -2.55 -5.37 1.76
CA ASP A 2 -3.53 -5.61 0.71
C ASP A 2 -4.83 -4.92 1.09
N HIS A 3 -5.45 -4.23 0.12
CA HIS A 3 -6.71 -3.54 0.36
C HIS A 3 -7.81 -4.54 0.73
N PRO A 4 -8.55 -4.33 1.83
CA PRO A 4 -9.63 -5.22 2.25
C PRO A 4 -10.64 -5.48 1.14
N LYS A 5 -10.99 -6.75 0.91
CA LYS A 5 -11.98 -7.13 -0.11
C LYS A 5 -13.28 -7.59 0.54
N ILE A 6 -14.37 -7.48 -0.21
CA ILE A 6 -15.66 -8.03 0.21
C ILE A 6 -15.52 -9.55 0.22
N LYS A 7 -16.08 -10.21 1.22
CA LYS A 7 -16.10 -11.68 1.30
C LYS A 7 -17.44 -12.21 0.83
N ASP A 8 -17.42 -13.30 0.07
CA ASP A 8 -18.62 -14.02 -0.31
C ASP A 8 -19.23 -14.79 0.88
N ALA A 9 -20.35 -15.48 0.66
CA ALA A 9 -21.03 -16.27 1.69
C ALA A 9 -20.17 -17.42 2.26
N ASN A 10 -19.11 -17.82 1.55
CA ASN A 10 -18.17 -18.86 1.99
C ASN A 10 -16.93 -18.25 2.67
N GLY A 11 -16.86 -16.93 2.82
CA GLY A 11 -15.74 -16.22 3.43
C GLY A 11 -14.54 -16.02 2.51
N VAL A 12 -14.70 -16.21 1.20
CA VAL A 12 -13.65 -16.04 0.18
C VAL A 12 -13.66 -14.59 -0.32
N ASP A 13 -12.47 -14.00 -0.46
CA ASP A 13 -12.33 -12.64 -1.00
C ASP A 13 -12.83 -12.59 -2.45
N THR A 14 -13.72 -11.64 -2.73
CA THR A 14 -14.16 -11.34 -4.09
C THR A 14 -13.14 -10.43 -4.79
N ALA A 15 -13.39 -10.08 -6.04
CA ALA A 15 -12.60 -9.07 -6.75
C ALA A 15 -12.91 -7.63 -6.29
N GLU A 16 -14.00 -7.43 -5.55
CA GLU A 16 -14.48 -6.12 -5.16
C GLU A 16 -13.81 -5.63 -3.87
N LEU A 17 -13.39 -4.36 -3.88
CA LEU A 17 -12.81 -3.72 -2.71
C LEU A 17 -13.89 -3.39 -1.69
N LYS A 18 -13.60 -3.65 -0.41
CA LYS A 18 -14.47 -3.31 0.70
C LYS A 18 -14.42 -1.79 0.94
N PRO A 19 -15.59 -1.11 1.05
CA PRO A 19 -15.63 0.31 1.40
C PRO A 19 -15.00 0.60 2.76
N GLU A 20 -14.28 1.72 2.90
CA GLU A 20 -13.58 2.09 4.15
C GLU A 20 -14.49 2.12 5.38
N LYS A 21 -15.73 2.61 5.21
CA LYS A 21 -16.74 2.65 6.28
C LYS A 21 -17.09 1.26 6.86
N GLU A 22 -16.77 0.18 6.15
CA GLU A 22 -17.02 -1.22 6.54
C GLU A 22 -15.75 -1.92 7.02
N TRP A 23 -14.63 -1.22 7.09
CA TRP A 23 -13.37 -1.79 7.58
C TRP A 23 -13.46 -2.12 9.07
N THR A 24 -12.87 -3.25 9.43
CA THR A 24 -12.63 -3.60 10.81
C THR A 24 -11.53 -2.71 11.41
N THR A 25 -11.50 -2.57 12.73
CA THR A 25 -10.45 -1.81 13.43
C THR A 25 -9.04 -2.33 13.12
N VAL A 26 -8.90 -3.62 12.84
CA VAL A 26 -7.62 -4.24 12.46
C VAL A 26 -7.20 -3.81 11.06
N GLU A 27 -8.11 -3.84 10.08
CA GLU A 27 -7.85 -3.39 8.70
C GLU A 27 -7.47 -1.91 8.66
N ASP A 28 -8.19 -1.07 9.42
CA ASP A 28 -7.92 0.36 9.55
C ASP A 28 -6.55 0.63 10.19
N SER A 29 -6.24 -0.04 11.30
CA SER A 29 -4.94 0.09 11.98
C SER A 29 -3.77 -0.33 11.07
N LEU A 30 -3.95 -1.38 10.27
CA LEU A 30 -2.94 -1.82 9.30
C LEU A 30 -2.76 -0.82 8.16
N SER A 31 -3.85 -0.22 7.65
CA SER A 31 -3.78 0.83 6.63
C SER A 31 -3.01 2.05 7.13
N ILE A 32 -3.33 2.52 8.34
CA ILE A 32 -2.63 3.63 9.00
C ILE A 32 -1.14 3.29 9.20
N GLY A 33 -0.84 2.07 9.67
CA GLY A 33 0.53 1.59 9.84
C GLY A 33 1.32 1.59 8.53
N ASN A 34 0.71 1.12 7.44
CA ASN A 34 1.32 1.11 6.11
C ASN A 34 1.59 2.53 5.61
N SER A 35 0.62 3.44 5.75
CA SER A 35 0.78 4.85 5.40
C SER A 35 1.95 5.52 6.16
N LYS A 36 2.08 5.24 7.46
CA LYS A 36 3.20 5.73 8.28
C LYS A 36 4.54 5.16 7.82
N ALA A 37 4.60 3.86 7.52
CA ALA A 37 5.82 3.22 7.04
C ALA A 37 6.27 3.80 5.70
N LEU A 38 5.34 4.03 4.77
CA LEU A 38 5.61 4.67 3.49
C LEU A 38 6.10 6.10 3.66
N ASN A 39 5.44 6.88 4.51
CA ASN A 39 5.88 8.24 4.81
C ASN A 39 7.28 8.27 5.45
N ALA A 40 7.60 7.31 6.32
CA ALA A 40 8.94 7.18 6.89
C ALA A 40 9.99 6.81 5.83
N ILE A 41 9.67 5.93 4.88
CA ILE A 41 10.55 5.61 3.75
C ILE A 41 10.78 6.84 2.89
N PHE A 42 9.71 7.58 2.54
CA PHE A 42 9.83 8.76 1.69
C PHE A 42 10.67 9.86 2.34
N ASN A 43 10.48 10.10 3.64
CA ASN A 43 11.23 11.12 4.37
C ASN A 43 12.65 10.67 4.78
N GLY A 44 12.87 9.36 4.96
CA GLY A 44 14.14 8.80 5.41
C GLY A 44 15.13 8.46 4.28
N VAL A 45 14.64 8.31 3.05
CA VAL A 45 15.48 8.05 1.87
C VAL A 45 16.01 9.38 1.31
N ASP A 46 17.30 9.65 1.52
CA ASP A 46 17.98 10.83 0.95
C ASP A 46 17.89 10.86 -0.59
N GLN A 47 17.93 12.05 -1.18
CA GLN A 47 17.85 12.26 -2.63
C GLN A 47 18.91 11.46 -3.41
N ASN A 48 20.10 11.27 -2.84
CA ASN A 48 21.15 10.45 -3.48
C ASN A 48 20.79 8.96 -3.48
N MET A 49 20.17 8.49 -2.40
CA MET A 49 19.71 7.11 -2.26
C MET A 49 18.52 6.86 -3.20
N PHE A 50 17.59 7.81 -3.30
CA PHE A 50 16.49 7.78 -4.26
C PHE A 50 17.00 7.72 -5.71
N ARG A 51 18.06 8.46 -6.05
CA ARG A 51 18.71 8.41 -7.37
C ARG A 51 19.32 7.04 -7.70
N LEU A 52 19.89 6.35 -6.71
CA LEU A 52 20.44 5.00 -6.90
C LEU A 52 19.33 3.95 -7.07
N ILE A 53 18.27 4.07 -6.27
CA ILE A 53 17.05 3.26 -6.34
C ILE A 53 16.38 3.45 -7.72
N LYS A 54 16.18 4.68 -8.18
CA LYS A 54 15.58 5.01 -9.48
C LYS A 54 16.28 4.38 -10.69
N LYS A 55 17.59 4.10 -10.60
CA LYS A 55 18.35 3.45 -11.69
C LYS A 55 18.09 1.94 -11.79
N ARG A 56 17.36 1.34 -10.85
CA ARG A 56 16.97 -0.07 -10.88
C ARG A 56 15.55 -0.22 -11.41
N THR A 57 15.39 -1.12 -12.38
CA THR A 57 14.08 -1.44 -12.99
C THR A 57 13.07 -1.90 -11.94
N SER A 58 13.48 -2.80 -11.04
CA SER A 58 12.63 -3.30 -9.95
C SER A 58 12.15 -2.22 -8.99
N ALA A 59 12.99 -1.24 -8.69
CA ALA A 59 12.62 -0.13 -7.83
C ALA A 59 11.70 0.88 -8.53
N LYS A 60 11.85 1.05 -9.85
CA LYS A 60 10.93 1.84 -10.67
C LYS A 60 9.54 1.18 -10.71
N ASP A 61 9.49 -0.14 -10.91
CA ASP A 61 8.22 -0.89 -10.93
C ASP A 61 7.53 -0.83 -9.56
N ALA A 62 8.27 -1.03 -8.47
CA ALA A 62 7.76 -0.89 -7.11
C ALA A 62 7.25 0.53 -6.81
N TRP A 63 7.92 1.56 -7.33
CA TRP A 63 7.49 2.96 -7.20
C TRP A 63 6.21 3.28 -7.98
N GLU A 64 6.06 2.75 -9.20
CA GLU A 64 4.82 2.93 -9.97
C GLU A 64 3.63 2.26 -9.27
N ILE A 65 3.80 1.02 -8.79
CA ILE A 65 2.78 0.30 -8.01
C ILE A 65 2.38 1.10 -6.76
N LEU A 66 3.37 1.67 -6.06
CA LEU A 66 3.13 2.47 -4.88
C LEU A 66 2.24 3.68 -5.18
N LYS A 67 2.55 4.44 -6.25
CA LYS A 67 1.73 5.59 -6.65
C LYS A 67 0.30 5.19 -7.03
N THR A 68 0.13 4.09 -7.77
CA THR A 68 -1.21 3.65 -8.21
C THR A 68 -2.09 3.16 -7.05
N THR A 69 -1.48 2.74 -5.93
CA THR A 69 -2.21 2.25 -4.76
C THR A 69 -2.63 3.39 -3.81
N GLN A 70 -2.14 4.61 -4.05
CA GLN A 70 -2.30 5.76 -3.14
C GLN A 70 -3.17 6.89 -3.73
N GLU A 71 -3.59 6.77 -4.99
CA GLU A 71 -4.67 7.55 -5.63
C GLU A 71 -6.03 6.87 -5.44
#